data_AF-A0A914CW55-F1
#
_entry.id   AF-A0A914CW55-F1
#
_cell.length_a   1.000
_cell.length_b   1.000
_cell.length_c   1.000
_cell.angle_alpha   90.00
_cell.angle_beta   90.00
_cell.angle_gamma   90.00
#
_symmetry.space_group_name_H-M   'P 1'
#
loop_
_entity.id
_entity.type
_entity.pdbx_description
1 polymer ?
#
loop_
_entity_poly.entity_id
_entity_poly.type
_entity_poly.pdbx_seq_one_letter_code
_entity_poly.pdbx_strand_id
1 'polypeptide(L)'
;MNDSISMRIQYFLYVRTPVGPWYTRKQLRRAKLAFPEGHTILKTFDFRKFKITAIPICFDNYCYAIINLARNTCILVDVGDSEPVLEFLEREDILPNAILSTHKHW
;
A
#
# COMPACT_ATOMS: atom_id res chain seq x y z
N MET A 1 12.20 -29.47 -1.95
CA MET A 1 12.58 -29.56 -0.52
C MET A 1 14.10 -29.36 -0.31
N ASN A 2 14.77 -28.50 -1.10
CA ASN A 2 16.22 -28.24 -0.97
C ASN A 2 16.56 -26.77 -0.61
N ASP A 3 15.55 -25.92 -0.36
CA ASP A 3 15.73 -24.48 -0.18
C ASP A 3 16.09 -24.06 1.26
N SER A 4 16.07 -25.00 2.21
CA SER A 4 16.21 -24.70 3.64
C SER A 4 17.60 -24.20 4.06
N ILE A 5 18.67 -24.82 3.57
CA ILE A 5 20.04 -24.51 4.03
C ILE A 5 20.56 -23.25 3.33
N SER A 6 20.34 -23.13 2.02
CA SER A 6 20.72 -21.94 1.26
C SER A 6 20.03 -20.68 1.80
N MET A 7 18.71 -20.74 2.02
CA MET A 7 17.96 -19.62 2.59
C MET A 7 18.48 -19.25 4.00
N ARG A 8 18.81 -20.24 4.84
CA ARG A 8 19.38 -19.99 6.18
C ARG A 8 20.74 -19.29 6.12
N ILE A 9 21.63 -19.73 5.23
CA ILE A 9 22.95 -19.11 5.04
C ILE A 9 22.79 -17.69 4.51
N GLN A 10 21.94 -17.48 3.49
CA GLN A 10 21.66 -16.16 2.93
C GLN A 10 21.04 -15.22 3.96
N TYR A 11 20.07 -15.70 4.74
CA TYR A 11 19.44 -14.94 5.81
C TYR A 11 20.44 -14.59 6.92
N PHE A 12 21.29 -15.54 7.32
CA PHE A 12 22.37 -15.28 8.27
C PHE A 12 23.29 -14.17 7.77
N LEU A 13 23.76 -14.24 6.53
CA LEU A 13 24.61 -13.21 5.93
C LEU A 13 23.89 -11.85 5.87
N TYR A 14 22.61 -11.84 5.48
CA TYR A 14 21.81 -10.62 5.42
C TYR A 14 21.65 -9.95 6.79
N VAL A 15 21.36 -10.73 7.83
CA VAL A 15 21.06 -10.18 9.18
C VAL A 15 22.32 -9.91 9.99
N ARG A 16 23.34 -10.77 9.90
CA ARG A 16 24.50 -10.76 10.82
C ARG A 16 25.75 -10.10 10.25
N THR A 17 25.72 -9.67 8.99
CA THR A 17 26.89 -9.04 8.35
C THR A 17 26.50 -7.76 7.61
N PRO A 18 27.47 -6.90 7.23
CA PRO A 18 27.21 -5.71 6.43
C PRO A 18 26.64 -5.98 5.02
N VAL A 19 26.63 -7.24 4.57
CA VAL A 19 26.11 -7.64 3.25
C VAL A 19 24.62 -7.28 3.11
N GLY A 20 23.80 -7.47 4.15
CA GLY A 20 22.39 -7.13 4.08
C GLY A 20 22.14 -5.64 3.86
N PRO A 21 22.64 -4.75 4.73
CA PRO A 21 22.53 -3.31 4.53
C PRO A 21 23.11 -2.82 3.19
N TRP A 22 24.20 -3.42 2.71
CA TRP A 22 24.75 -3.11 1.38
C TRP A 22 23.79 -3.54 0.26
N TYR A 23 23.28 -4.77 0.33
CA TYR A 23 22.38 -5.34 -0.67
C TYR A 23 21.06 -4.55 -0.73
N THR A 24 20.49 -4.20 0.42
CA THR A 24 19.29 -3.36 0.50
C THR A 24 19.52 -1.98 -0.08
N ARG A 25 20.64 -1.31 0.26
CA ARG A 25 21.00 -0.02 -0.36
C ARG A 25 21.22 -0.11 -1.86
N LYS A 26 21.72 -1.23 -2.37
CA LYS A 26 21.86 -1.49 -3.81
C LYS A 26 20.49 -1.67 -4.47
N GLN A 27 19.57 -2.42 -3.85
CA GLN A 27 18.20 -2.61 -4.32
C GLN A 27 17.44 -1.29 -4.37
N LEU A 28 17.49 -0.49 -3.29
CA LEU A 28 16.85 0.82 -3.22
C LEU A 28 17.39 1.80 -4.27
N ARG A 29 18.70 1.82 -4.51
CA ARG A 29 19.29 2.63 -5.60
C ARG A 29 18.77 2.22 -6.97
N ARG A 30 18.67 0.92 -7.25
CA ARG A 30 18.11 0.42 -8.51
C ARG A 30 16.63 0.77 -8.66
N ALA A 31 15.84 0.62 -7.60
CA ALA A 31 14.43 1.00 -7.60
C ALA A 31 14.25 2.50 -7.87
N LYS A 32 15.03 3.36 -7.21
CA LYS A 32 14.99 4.81 -7.44
C LYS A 32 15.39 5.21 -8.87
N LEU A 33 16.34 4.50 -9.48
CA LEU A 33 16.71 4.73 -10.87
C LEU A 33 15.63 4.25 -11.85
N ALA A 34 14.97 3.13 -11.56
CA ALA A 34 13.89 2.60 -12.40
C ALA A 34 12.59 3.41 -12.26
N PHE A 35 12.33 3.96 -11.08
CA PHE A 35 11.11 4.67 -10.70
C PHE A 35 11.45 6.02 -10.03
N PRO A 36 11.95 7.01 -10.80
CA PRO A 36 12.38 8.29 -10.25
C PRO A 36 11.24 9.08 -9.60
N GLU A 37 10.04 9.01 -10.16
CA GLU A 37 8.82 9.65 -9.66
C GLU A 37 8.05 8.81 -8.63
N GLY A 38 8.67 7.73 -8.13
CA GLY A 38 8.02 6.74 -7.27
C GLY A 38 7.47 5.55 -8.06
N HIS A 39 7.30 4.44 -7.36
CA HIS A 39 6.90 3.15 -7.96
C HIS A 39 5.38 2.96 -8.01
N THR A 40 4.61 3.89 -7.46
CA THR A 40 3.15 3.77 -7.41
C THR A 40 2.48 4.67 -8.43
N ILE A 41 1.57 4.08 -9.20
CA ILE A 41 0.63 4.81 -10.04
C ILE A 41 -0.72 4.75 -9.35
N LEU A 42 -1.25 5.90 -8.92
CA LEU A 42 -2.62 5.99 -8.44
C LEU A 42 -3.55 5.66 -9.60
N LYS A 43 -4.20 4.49 -9.51
CA LYS A 43 -5.20 4.06 -10.46
C LYS A 43 -6.52 3.91 -9.74
N THR A 44 -7.53 4.56 -10.30
CA THR A 44 -8.92 4.26 -10.04
C THR A 44 -9.34 3.16 -11.00
N PHE A 45 -10.04 2.15 -10.50
CA PHE A 45 -10.57 1.06 -11.32
C PHE A 45 -12.06 0.87 -11.07
N ASP A 46 -12.81 0.76 -12.17
CA ASP A 46 -14.24 0.49 -12.12
C ASP A 46 -14.50 -1.01 -12.19
N PHE A 47 -15.25 -1.51 -11.22
CA PHE A 47 -15.70 -2.89 -11.15
C PHE A 47 -17.22 -2.95 -11.04
N ARG A 48 -17.89 -3.20 -12.18
CA ARG A 48 -19.36 -3.24 -12.28
C ARG A 48 -19.98 -1.91 -11.82
N LYS A 49 -20.64 -1.90 -10.65
CA LYS A 49 -21.27 -0.72 -10.04
C LYS A 49 -20.39 -0.02 -9.00
N PHE A 50 -19.15 -0.48 -8.84
CA PHE A 50 -18.22 0.02 -7.85
C PHE A 50 -17.06 0.75 -8.51
N LYS A 51 -16.69 1.90 -7.96
CA LYS A 51 -15.45 2.64 -8.27
C LYS A 51 -14.49 2.41 -7.12
N ILE A 52 -13.31 1.87 -7.40
CA ILE A 52 -12.28 1.61 -6.40
C ILE A 52 -11.16 2.63 -6.59
N THR A 53 -10.91 3.45 -5.58
CA THR A 53 -9.88 4.50 -5.61
C THR A 53 -8.85 4.25 -4.52
N ALA A 54 -7.57 4.25 -4.89
CA ALA A 54 -6.48 4.28 -3.93
C ALA A 54 -6.25 5.72 -3.44
N ILE A 55 -6.17 5.88 -2.12
CA ILE A 55 -5.86 7.15 -1.43
C ILE A 55 -4.48 6.95 -0.79
N PRO A 56 -3.45 7.68 -1.22
CA PRO A 56 -2.17 7.67 -0.52
C PRO A 56 -2.35 8.11 0.93
N ILE A 57 -1.78 7.35 1.85
CA ILE A 57 -1.76 7.68 3.27
C ILE A 57 -0.36 7.43 3.82
N CYS A 58 0.02 8.16 4.86
CA CYS A 58 1.37 8.07 5.41
C CYS A 58 2.44 8.26 4.32
N PHE A 59 3.53 7.47 4.35
CA PHE A 59 4.64 7.61 3.39
C PHE A 59 4.52 6.68 2.17
N ASP A 60 4.12 5.43 2.39
CA ASP A 60 4.14 4.35 1.38
C ASP A 60 2.91 3.44 1.44
N ASN A 61 1.87 3.84 2.18
CA ASN A 61 0.66 3.06 2.35
C ASN A 61 -0.52 3.62 1.56
N TYR A 62 -1.56 2.80 1.43
CA TYR A 62 -2.80 3.16 0.74
C TYR A 62 -4.00 2.77 1.58
N CYS A 63 -4.94 3.71 1.68
CA CYS A 63 -6.33 3.42 1.98
C CYS A 63 -7.05 3.17 0.65
N TYR A 64 -7.99 2.22 0.62
CA TYR A 64 -8.85 2.03 -0.55
C TYR A 64 -10.28 2.46 -0.26
N ALA A 65 -10.81 3.36 -1.08
CA ALA A 65 -12.23 3.70 -1.09
C ALA A 65 -12.96 2.86 -2.14
N ILE A 66 -13.93 2.06 -1.67
CA ILE A 66 -14.83 1.27 -2.52
C ILE A 66 -16.17 1.98 -2.54
N ILE A 67 -16.43 2.71 -3.62
CA ILE A 67 -17.60 3.56 -3.79
C ILE A 67 -18.65 2.79 -4.60
N ASN A 68 -19.87 2.67 -4.07
CA ASN A 68 -21.02 2.16 -4.79
C ASN A 68 -21.76 3.32 -5.48
N LEU A 69 -21.58 3.42 -6.79
CA LEU A 69 -22.09 4.52 -7.60
C LEU A 69 -23.63 4.59 -7.62
N ALA A 70 -24.32 3.46 -7.39
CA ALA A 70 -25.78 3.41 -7.43
C ALA A 70 -26.45 3.86 -6.12
N ARG A 71 -25.71 3.90 -5.01
CA ARG A 71 -26.27 4.17 -3.67
C ARG A 71 -25.61 5.35 -2.94
N ASN A 72 -24.62 6.00 -3.56
CA ASN A 72 -23.77 7.02 -2.94
C ASN A 72 -23.22 6.60 -1.57
N THR A 73 -22.71 5.36 -1.50
CA THR A 73 -22.18 4.75 -0.27
C THR A 73 -20.72 4.35 -0.49
N CYS A 74 -19.90 4.45 0.55
CA CYS A 74 -18.48 4.09 0.50
C CYS A 74 -18.10 3.13 1.63
N ILE A 75 -17.20 2.21 1.33
CA ILE A 75 -16.45 1.43 2.32
C ILE A 75 -14.99 1.81 2.19
N LEU A 76 -14.35 2.11 3.31
CA LEU A 76 -12.91 2.38 3.37
C LEU A 76 -12.16 1.14 3.84
N VAL A 77 -10.95 0.92 3.32
CA VAL A 77 -10.07 -0.19 3.70
C VAL A 77 -8.73 0.36 4.16
N ASP A 78 -8.26 -0.07 5.34
CA ASP A 78 -6.96 0.27 5.92
C ASP A 78 -6.72 1.80 6.06
N VAL A 79 -7.61 2.48 6.78
CA VAL A 79 -7.48 3.91 7.10
C VAL A 79 -6.40 4.11 8.17
N GLY A 80 -5.14 4.23 7.74
CA GLY A 80 -3.99 4.51 8.61
C GLY A 80 -3.75 6.00 8.89
N ASP A 81 -4.34 6.89 8.09
CA ASP A 81 -4.29 8.35 8.25
C ASP A 81 -5.66 8.93 7.86
N SER A 82 -6.21 9.80 8.71
CA SER A 82 -7.54 10.38 8.50
C SER A 82 -7.54 11.58 7.57
N GLU A 83 -6.47 12.39 7.55
CA GLU A 83 -6.47 13.68 6.84
C GLU A 83 -6.72 13.53 5.32
N PRO A 84 -5.93 12.75 4.56
CA PRO A 84 -6.16 12.55 3.12
C PRO A 84 -7.47 11.82 2.81
N VAL A 85 -7.98 11.02 3.76
CA VAL A 85 -9.23 10.27 3.61
C VAL A 85 -10.43 11.20 3.79
N LEU A 86 -10.39 12.11 4.76
CA LEU A 86 -11.43 13.11 4.96
C LEU A 86 -11.49 14.08 3.78
N GLU A 87 -10.36 14.58 3.30
CA GLU A 87 -10.29 15.43 2.09
C GLU A 87 -10.90 14.72 0.86
N PHE A 88 -10.62 13.42 0.71
CA PHE A 88 -11.20 12.61 -0.35
C PHE A 88 -12.73 12.50 -0.23
N LEU A 89 -13.24 12.21 0.97
CA LEU A 89 -14.67 12.05 1.21
C LEU A 89 -15.45 13.36 1.01
N GLU A 90 -14.90 14.48 1.48
CA GLU A 90 -15.48 15.82 1.29
C GLU A 90 -15.52 16.19 -0.19
N ARG A 91 -14.44 15.95 -0.94
CA ARG A 91 -14.38 16.25 -2.37
C ARG A 91 -15.39 15.44 -3.19
N GLU A 92 -15.59 14.16 -2.85
CA GLU A 92 -16.50 13.29 -3.60
C GLU A 92 -17.97 13.38 -3.11
N ASP A 93 -18.24 14.11 -2.01
CA ASP A 93 -19.57 14.21 -1.36
C ASP A 93 -20.17 12.83 -1.00
N ILE A 94 -19.35 12.00 -0.33
CA ILE A 94 -19.73 10.63 0.05
C ILE A 94 -19.55 10.40 1.55
N LEU A 95 -20.55 9.77 2.16
CA LEU A 95 -20.48 9.30 3.54
C LEU A 95 -20.03 7.82 3.60
N PRO A 96 -18.97 7.49 4.37
CA PRO A 96 -18.55 6.11 4.55
C PRO A 96 -19.51 5.37 5.48
N ASN A 97 -19.89 4.15 5.11
CA ASN A 97 -20.76 3.28 5.91
C ASN A 97 -19.98 2.34 6.82
N ALA A 98 -18.75 2.01 6.44
CA ALA A 98 -17.91 1.09 7.17
C ALA A 98 -16.43 1.36 6.87
N ILE A 99 -15.60 1.00 7.84
CA ILE A 99 -14.15 0.90 7.70
C ILE A 99 -13.79 -0.57 7.91
N LEU A 100 -13.09 -1.15 6.95
CA LEU A 100 -12.53 -2.49 7.02
C LEU A 100 -11.03 -2.39 7.29
N SER A 101 -10.54 -3.27 8.13
CA SER A 101 -9.10 -3.42 8.37
C SER A 101 -8.69 -4.81 7.93
N THR A 102 -7.67 -4.89 7.08
CA THR A 102 -7.14 -6.17 6.59
C THR A 102 -6.37 -6.91 7.67
N HIS A 103 -5.75 -6.17 8.60
CA HIS A 103 -4.99 -6.70 9.72
C HIS A 103 -4.83 -5.66 10.82
N LYS A 104 -4.61 -6.12 12.05
CA LYS A 104 -4.15 -5.26 13.15
C LYS A 104 -2.64 -5.03 12.99
N HIS A 105 -2.21 -3.77 12.96
CA HIS A 105 -0.79 -3.46 13.07
C HIS A 105 -0.23 -3.93 14.43
N TRP A 106 1.00 -4.45 14.42
CA TRP A 106 1.65 -5.07 15.57
C TRP A 106 2.20 -4.06 16.57
#